data_AF-A0A060SEZ4-F1
#
_entry.id   AF-A0A060SEZ4-F1
#
_cell.length_a   1.000
_cell.length_b   1.000
_cell.length_c   1.000
_cell.angle_alpha   90.00
_cell.angle_beta   90.00
_cell.angle_gamma   90.00
#
_symmetry.space_group_name_H-M   'P 1'
#
loop_
_entity.id
_entity.type
_entity.pdbx_description
1 polymer ?
#
loop_
_entity_poly.entity_id
_entity_poly.type
_entity_poly.pdbx_seq_one_letter_code
_entity_poly.pdbx_strand_id
1 'polypeptide(L)'
;MIMHALTSLPPSQSTPSLLILAHKCDLLKGTATASAEKLAVNRVRTILERELEKRRVSHVNGVAVEGLGAEEAESDLGGLECTGNGEFKFAEWEGGEVAFIGTSSAVGKSARGVDEKHSNIDGLSSLREWLEELH
;
A
#
# COMPACT_ATOMS: atom_id res chain seq x y z
N MET A 1 -9.54 -4.64 8.77
CA MET A 1 -8.39 -4.41 7.83
C MET A 1 -7.56 -3.21 8.31
N ILE A 2 -6.29 -3.03 7.89
CA ILE A 2 -5.50 -1.83 8.30
C ILE A 2 -6.20 -0.53 7.92
N MET A 3 -6.89 -0.50 6.78
CA MET A 3 -7.64 0.67 6.32
C MET A 3 -8.79 1.00 7.28
N HIS A 4 -9.56 -0.01 7.74
CA HIS A 4 -10.58 0.15 8.79
C HIS A 4 -10.00 0.77 10.06
N ALA A 5 -8.85 0.28 10.51
CA ALA A 5 -8.22 0.76 11.73
C ALA A 5 -7.78 2.23 11.61
N LEU A 6 -7.37 2.67 10.41
CA LEU A 6 -6.98 4.05 10.14
C LEU A 6 -8.20 4.98 10.05
N THR A 7 -9.31 4.53 9.46
CA THR A 7 -10.53 5.34 9.33
C THR A 7 -11.40 5.36 10.59
N SER A 8 -11.18 4.43 11.52
CA SER A 8 -11.89 4.35 12.81
C SER A 8 -11.16 5.08 13.95
N LEU A 9 -10.07 5.78 13.66
CA LEU A 9 -9.36 6.57 14.67
C LEU A 9 -10.27 7.67 15.22
N PRO A 10 -10.23 7.95 16.54
CA PRO A 10 -10.93 9.08 17.11
C PRO A 10 -10.49 10.38 16.43
N PRO A 11 -11.39 11.38 16.23
CA PRO A 11 -11.04 12.65 15.58
C PRO A 11 -9.92 13.44 16.29
N SER A 12 -9.62 13.12 17.55
CA SER A 12 -8.52 13.71 18.32
C SER A 12 -7.16 13.13 18.00
N GLN A 13 -7.09 12.01 17.27
CA GLN A 13 -5.86 11.36 16.86
C GLN A 13 -5.50 11.77 15.43
N SER A 14 -4.23 12.14 15.21
CA SER A 14 -3.72 12.31 13.85
C SER A 14 -3.64 10.96 13.15
N THR A 15 -4.11 10.88 11.92
CA THR A 15 -4.01 9.68 11.10
C THR A 15 -2.54 9.33 10.84
N PRO A 16 -2.07 8.10 11.20
CA PRO A 16 -0.73 7.65 10.92
C PRO A 16 -0.45 7.57 9.41
N SER A 17 0.78 7.91 9.00
CA SER A 17 1.23 7.72 7.62
C SER A 17 1.30 6.24 7.25
N LEU A 18 0.73 5.87 6.11
CA LEU A 18 0.75 4.50 5.59
C LEU A 18 1.73 4.36 4.43
N LEU A 19 2.70 3.45 4.55
CA LEU A 19 3.63 3.09 3.47
C LEU A 19 3.40 1.65 3.02
N ILE A 20 3.25 1.46 1.71
CA ILE A 20 3.23 0.15 1.06
C ILE A 20 4.58 -0.11 0.40
N LEU A 21 5.30 -1.10 0.93
CA LEU A 21 6.60 -1.52 0.43
C LEU A 21 6.48 -2.59 -0.65
N ALA A 22 6.79 -2.24 -1.90
CA ALA A 22 6.94 -3.16 -3.01
C ALA A 22 8.34 -3.82 -2.98
N HIS A 23 8.54 -4.72 -2.01
CA HIS A 23 9.83 -5.34 -1.74
C HIS A 23 10.25 -6.39 -2.79
N LYS A 24 11.55 -6.73 -2.82
CA LYS A 24 12.20 -7.63 -3.78
C LYS A 24 12.11 -7.14 -5.22
N CYS A 25 12.15 -5.82 -5.42
CA CYS A 25 12.11 -5.25 -6.75
C CYS A 25 13.30 -5.68 -7.62
N ASP A 26 14.42 -6.10 -7.01
CA ASP A 26 15.62 -6.62 -7.69
C ASP A 26 15.37 -7.95 -8.44
N LEU A 27 14.29 -8.66 -8.13
CA LEU A 27 13.87 -9.85 -8.88
C LEU A 27 13.17 -9.50 -10.21
N LEU A 28 12.81 -8.24 -10.42
CA LEU A 28 12.21 -7.78 -11.67
C LEU A 28 13.30 -7.30 -12.64
N LYS A 29 13.07 -7.58 -13.92
CA LYS A 29 13.84 -6.99 -15.00
C LYS A 29 13.19 -5.67 -15.39
N GLY A 30 13.97 -4.58 -15.31
CA GLY A 30 13.55 -3.29 -15.86
C GLY A 30 13.23 -3.39 -17.35
N THR A 31 12.41 -2.47 -17.85
CA THR A 31 12.13 -2.32 -19.28
C THR A 31 12.87 -1.09 -19.81
N ALA A 32 12.79 -0.85 -21.12
CA ALA A 32 13.31 0.38 -21.72
C ALA A 32 12.70 1.67 -21.15
N THR A 33 11.52 1.58 -20.50
CA THR A 33 10.72 2.73 -20.06
C THR A 33 10.52 2.81 -18.55
N ALA A 34 10.91 1.78 -17.79
CA ALA A 34 10.68 1.74 -16.35
C ALA A 34 11.75 0.91 -15.62
N SER A 35 12.23 1.44 -14.50
CA SER A 35 13.08 0.71 -13.55
C SER A 35 12.32 -0.46 -12.93
N ALA A 36 13.07 -1.45 -12.44
CA ALA A 36 12.52 -2.60 -11.71
C ALA A 36 11.66 -2.16 -10.51
N GLU A 37 12.10 -1.11 -9.80
CA GLU A 37 11.38 -0.47 -8.71
C GLU A 37 10.03 0.11 -9.15
N LYS A 38 10.01 0.92 -10.20
CA LYS A 38 8.79 1.54 -10.74
C LYS A 38 7.79 0.47 -11.22
N LEU A 39 8.29 -0.62 -11.80
CA LEU A 39 7.46 -1.77 -12.18
C LEU A 39 6.85 -2.46 -10.96
N ALA A 40 7.64 -2.67 -9.90
CA ALA A 40 7.15 -3.28 -8.66
C ALA A 40 6.04 -2.43 -8.03
N VAL A 41 6.28 -1.13 -7.84
CA VAL A 41 5.32 -0.18 -7.28
C VAL A 41 4.03 -0.14 -8.11
N ASN A 42 4.13 0.02 -9.43
CA ASN A 42 2.95 0.08 -10.29
C ASN A 42 2.13 -1.20 -10.23
N ARG A 43 2.78 -2.38 -10.27
CA ARG A 43 2.09 -3.67 -10.17
C ARG A 43 1.38 -3.84 -8.83
N VAL A 44 2.07 -3.55 -7.73
CA VAL A 44 1.50 -3.66 -6.38
C VAL A 44 0.31 -2.71 -6.23
N ARG A 45 0.45 -1.45 -6.63
CA ARG A 45 -0.64 -0.46 -6.59
C ARG A 45 -1.85 -0.95 -7.40
N THR A 46 -1.67 -1.27 -8.67
CA THR A 46 -2.78 -1.68 -9.55
C THR A 46 -3.47 -2.95 -9.06
N ILE A 47 -2.72 -3.94 -8.59
CA ILE A 47 -3.31 -5.18 -8.07
C ILE A 47 -4.08 -4.88 -6.78
N LEU A 48 -3.50 -4.15 -5.84
CA LEU A 48 -4.17 -3.84 -4.58
C LEU A 48 -5.44 -3.02 -4.81
N GLU A 49 -5.41 -1.98 -5.64
CA GLU A 49 -6.60 -1.19 -5.97
C GLU A 49 -7.73 -2.08 -6.51
N ARG A 50 -7.41 -2.94 -7.48
CA ARG A 50 -8.38 -3.87 -8.06
C ARG A 50 -8.93 -4.87 -7.03
N GLU A 51 -8.07 -5.44 -6.19
CA GLU A 51 -8.52 -6.41 -5.18
C GLU A 51 -9.26 -5.75 -4.00
N LEU A 52 -8.97 -4.49 -3.68
CA LEU A 52 -9.73 -3.71 -2.69
C LEU A 52 -11.09 -3.29 -3.26
N GLU A 53 -11.14 -2.87 -4.52
CA GLU A 53 -12.40 -2.58 -5.22
C GLU A 53 -13.31 -3.81 -5.28
N LYS A 54 -12.75 -4.98 -5.61
CA LYS A 54 -13.52 -6.24 -5.55
C LYS A 54 -14.09 -6.50 -4.16
N ARG A 55 -13.34 -6.23 -3.09
CA ARG A 55 -13.85 -6.40 -1.71
C ARG A 55 -14.96 -5.41 -1.41
N ARG A 56 -14.80 -4.15 -1.81
CA ARG A 56 -15.81 -3.08 -1.67
C ARG A 56 -17.11 -3.46 -2.39
N VAL A 57 -17.03 -3.84 -3.67
CA VAL A 57 -18.19 -4.23 -4.48
C VAL A 57 -18.82 -5.54 -4.02
N SER A 58 -18.02 -6.53 -3.62
CA SER A 58 -18.57 -7.80 -3.10
C SER A 58 -19.38 -7.60 -1.83
N HIS A 59 -19.07 -6.56 -1.05
CA HIS A 59 -19.85 -6.20 0.13
C HIS A 59 -21.12 -5.43 -0.23
N VAL A 60 -21.02 -4.46 -1.15
CA VAL A 60 -22.18 -3.67 -1.63
C VAL A 60 -23.20 -4.53 -2.39
N ASN A 61 -22.72 -5.51 -3.17
CA ASN A 61 -23.56 -6.40 -3.99
C ASN A 61 -23.83 -7.75 -3.32
N GLY A 62 -23.27 -7.98 -2.13
CA GLY A 62 -23.54 -9.15 -1.30
C GLY A 62 -24.91 -8.98 -0.66
N VAL A 63 -25.86 -9.78 -1.12
CA VAL A 63 -27.21 -9.88 -0.56
C VAL A 63 -27.16 -9.98 0.96
N ALA A 64 -27.61 -8.92 1.64
CA ALA A 64 -28.11 -8.98 3.00
C ALA A 64 -29.35 -9.88 3.00
N VAL A 65 -29.14 -11.19 3.03
CA VAL A 65 -30.17 -12.13 3.46
C VAL A 65 -30.29 -11.93 4.97
N GLU A 66 -31.28 -11.10 5.32
CA GLU A 66 -32.04 -11.06 6.56
C GLU A 66 -31.47 -11.89 7.75
N GLY A 67 -30.92 -11.17 8.72
CA GLY A 67 -30.78 -11.64 10.10
C GLY A 67 -31.33 -10.57 11.03
N LEU A 68 -32.64 -10.62 11.28
CA LEU A 68 -33.31 -9.83 12.31
C LEU A 68 -32.63 -10.10 13.66
N GLY A 69 -31.98 -9.09 14.22
CA GLY A 69 -31.46 -9.10 15.58
C GLY A 69 -30.01 -9.57 15.72
N ALA A 70 -29.07 -8.69 15.38
CA ALA A 70 -27.76 -8.66 16.01
C ALA A 70 -27.32 -7.20 16.07
N GLU A 71 -27.41 -6.63 17.28
CA GLU A 71 -26.66 -5.42 17.61
C GLU A 71 -25.15 -5.70 17.42
N GLU A 72 -24.43 -4.73 16.86
CA GLU A 72 -22.97 -4.64 16.85
C GLU A 72 -22.18 -5.69 16.04
N ALA A 73 -22.61 -6.00 14.81
CA ALA A 73 -21.64 -6.38 13.79
C ALA A 73 -21.22 -5.11 13.03
N GLU A 74 -20.43 -4.25 13.68
CA GLU A 74 -19.66 -3.23 12.97
C GLU A 74 -18.89 -3.94 11.84
N SER A 75 -19.19 -3.56 10.60
CA SER A 75 -18.68 -4.22 9.41
C SER A 75 -17.16 -4.27 9.45
N ASP A 76 -16.60 -5.47 9.53
CA ASP A 76 -15.16 -5.79 9.53
C ASP A 76 -14.42 -5.31 8.25
N LEU A 77 -15.14 -4.63 7.34
CA LEU A 77 -14.73 -4.15 6.02
C LEU A 77 -14.83 -2.62 5.84
N GLY A 78 -15.16 -1.84 6.87
CA GLY A 78 -15.11 -0.37 6.78
C GLY A 78 -13.70 0.13 6.42
N GLY A 79 -13.59 1.37 5.91
CA GLY A 79 -12.30 1.98 5.59
C GLY A 79 -11.89 1.88 4.12
N LEU A 80 -12.82 1.66 3.18
CA LEU A 80 -12.57 1.68 1.73
C LEU A 80 -13.34 2.80 1.00
N GLU A 81 -13.69 3.83 1.74
CA GLU A 81 -14.44 4.99 1.27
C GLU A 81 -13.50 5.92 0.49
N CYS A 82 -13.98 6.38 -0.67
CA CYS A 82 -13.24 7.29 -1.55
C CYS A 82 -14.05 8.56 -1.76
N THR A 83 -13.37 9.70 -1.90
CA THR A 83 -14.00 11.02 -2.12
C THR A 83 -14.67 11.16 -3.50
N GLY A 84 -14.73 10.09 -4.30
CA GLY A 84 -15.23 10.07 -5.67
C GLY A 84 -16.16 8.87 -5.94
N ASN A 85 -16.92 8.95 -7.04
CA ASN A 85 -17.88 7.91 -7.44
C ASN A 85 -17.24 6.79 -8.31
N GLY A 86 -15.93 6.61 -8.20
CA GLY A 86 -15.12 5.72 -9.06
C GLY A 86 -14.79 4.36 -8.43
N GLU A 87 -13.96 3.59 -9.14
CA GLU A 87 -13.28 2.43 -8.56
C GLU A 87 -12.34 2.89 -7.44
N PHE A 88 -12.11 2.05 -6.44
CA PHE A 88 -11.15 2.33 -5.38
C PHE A 88 -9.77 2.73 -5.96
N LYS A 89 -9.28 3.91 -5.55
CA LYS A 89 -7.92 4.41 -5.80
C LYS A 89 -7.30 4.88 -4.51
N PHE A 90 -6.03 4.54 -4.27
CA PHE A 90 -5.32 5.04 -3.10
C PHE A 90 -5.22 6.57 -3.07
N ALA A 91 -5.18 7.21 -4.25
CA ALA A 91 -5.15 8.67 -4.37
C ALA A 91 -6.48 9.35 -3.99
N GLU A 92 -7.57 8.60 -3.95
CA GLU A 92 -8.91 9.10 -3.65
C GLU A 92 -9.43 8.57 -2.32
N TRP A 93 -8.62 7.81 -1.57
CA TRP A 93 -9.01 7.18 -0.32
C TRP A 93 -9.13 8.21 0.81
N GLU A 94 -10.23 8.14 1.56
CA GLU A 94 -10.53 9.10 2.63
C GLU A 94 -9.69 8.89 3.90
N GLY A 95 -9.13 7.69 4.08
CA GLY A 95 -8.36 7.34 5.28
C GLY A 95 -6.93 7.88 5.31
N GLY A 96 -6.58 8.81 4.42
CA GLY A 96 -5.30 9.52 4.42
C GLY A 96 -4.37 9.13 3.27
N GLU A 97 -3.16 9.70 3.30
CA GLU A 97 -2.17 9.49 2.25
C GLU A 97 -1.49 8.12 2.37
N VAL A 98 -1.33 7.46 1.22
CA VAL A 98 -0.63 6.17 1.11
C VAL A 98 0.58 6.32 0.19
N ALA A 99 1.77 6.21 0.78
CA ALA A 99 3.02 6.19 0.04
C ALA A 99 3.32 4.78 -0.52
N PHE A 100 4.05 4.73 -1.63
CA PHE A 100 4.55 3.47 -2.20
C PHE A 100 6.03 3.59 -2.51
N ILE A 101 6.83 2.64 -2.03
CA ILE A 101 8.27 2.60 -2.27
C ILE A 101 8.66 1.18 -2.67
N GLY A 102 9.47 1.05 -3.73
CA GLY A 102 10.06 -0.23 -4.08
C GLY A 102 11.38 -0.41 -3.35
N THR A 103 11.59 -1.59 -2.76
CA THR A 103 12.83 -1.88 -2.02
C THR A 103 13.38 -3.24 -2.42
N SER A 104 14.66 -3.45 -2.13
CA SER A 104 15.28 -4.77 -2.16
C SER A 104 16.16 -4.94 -0.93
N SER A 105 16.69 -6.14 -0.71
CA SER A 105 17.66 -6.39 0.34
C SER A 105 18.73 -7.32 -0.21
N ALA A 106 19.99 -6.91 -0.06
CA ALA A 106 21.14 -7.71 -0.48
C ALA A 106 21.45 -8.83 0.54
N VAL A 107 20.51 -9.75 0.77
CA VAL A 107 20.75 -10.91 1.64
C VAL A 107 21.55 -11.96 0.86
N GLY A 108 22.77 -12.26 1.32
CA GLY A 108 23.59 -13.37 0.79
C GLY A 108 24.37 -13.07 -0.50
N LYS A 109 24.19 -11.91 -1.13
CA LYS A 109 25.10 -11.42 -2.17
C LYS A 109 26.35 -10.91 -1.48
N SER A 110 27.36 -11.78 -1.30
CA SER A 110 28.72 -11.31 -0.99
C SER A 110 29.07 -10.20 -1.97
N ALA A 111 29.58 -9.09 -1.44
CA ALA A 111 30.02 -7.86 -2.11
C ALA A 111 30.92 -8.10 -3.34
N ARG A 112 30.38 -8.67 -4.41
CA ARG A 112 31.08 -8.87 -5.68
C ARG A 112 30.84 -7.63 -6.52
N GLY A 113 31.78 -6.70 -6.41
CA GLY A 113 31.83 -5.46 -7.18
C GLY A 113 31.06 -4.34 -6.51
N VAL A 114 31.50 -3.90 -5.32
CA VAL A 114 31.10 -2.60 -4.78
C VAL A 114 31.77 -1.55 -5.67
N ASP A 115 31.02 -1.06 -6.65
CA ASP A 115 31.30 0.25 -7.23
C ASP A 115 31.03 1.28 -6.13
N GLU A 116 32.10 1.81 -5.53
CA GLU A 116 32.07 2.79 -4.42
C GLU A 116 31.34 4.09 -4.78
N LYS A 117 30.83 4.24 -6.01
CA LYS A 117 30.00 5.36 -6.45
C LYS A 117 28.49 5.19 -6.25
N HIS A 118 27.98 4.03 -5.87
CA HIS A 118 26.54 3.84 -5.68
C HIS A 118 26.15 3.70 -4.20
N SER A 119 25.62 4.77 -3.61
CA SER A 119 25.08 4.85 -2.25
C SER A 119 23.87 3.96 -1.96
N ASN A 120 23.41 3.15 -2.92
CA ASN A 120 22.21 2.31 -2.81
C ASN A 120 22.55 0.81 -2.83
N ILE A 121 23.56 0.41 -2.06
CA ILE A 121 24.11 -0.96 -2.05
C ILE A 121 23.10 -1.97 -1.51
N ASP A 122 22.23 -1.56 -0.59
CA ASP A 122 21.26 -2.45 0.05
C ASP A 122 19.84 -2.35 -0.52
N GLY A 123 19.55 -1.37 -1.39
CA GLY A 123 18.23 -1.18 -1.98
C GLY A 123 17.18 -0.60 -1.02
N LEU A 124 17.63 0.08 0.04
CA LEU A 124 16.77 0.63 1.10
C LEU A 124 16.80 2.17 1.18
N SER A 125 17.51 2.87 0.28
CA SER A 125 17.68 4.33 0.37
C SER A 125 16.35 5.08 0.45
N SER A 126 15.41 4.79 -0.44
CA SER A 126 14.12 5.49 -0.49
C SER A 126 13.26 5.22 0.75
N LEU A 127 13.37 4.04 1.38
CA LEU A 127 12.71 3.78 2.66
C LEU A 127 13.34 4.61 3.79
N ARG A 128 14.67 4.79 3.80
CA ARG A 128 15.34 5.64 4.79
C ARG A 128 14.94 7.09 4.64
N GLU A 129 14.96 7.61 3.42
CA GLU A 129 14.51 8.97 3.10
C GLU A 129 13.09 9.20 3.61
N TRP A 130 12.16 8.28 3.33
CA TRP A 130 10.79 8.38 3.83
C TRP A 130 10.68 8.34 5.36
N LEU A 131 11.49 7.51 6.03
CA LEU A 131 11.51 7.47 7.50
C LEU A 131 12.09 8.76 8.10
N GLU A 132 13.06 9.37 7.44
CA GLU A 132 13.65 10.66 7.85
C GLU A 132 12.66 11.82 7.66
N GLU A 133 11.82 11.79 6.62
CA GLU A 133 10.75 12.78 6.39
C GLU A 133 9.60 12.72 7.42
N LEU A 134 9.48 11.60 8.15
CA LEU A 134 8.46 11.43 9.19
C LEU A 134 8.85 11.98 10.57
N HIS A 135 10.11 12.37 10.76
CA HIS A 135 10.63 12.94 12.00
C HIS A 135 10.72 14.46 11.93
#